data_AF-A0A4Z0MEQ2-F1
#
_entry.id   AF-A0A4Z0MEQ2-F1
#
_cell.length_a   1.000
_cell.length_b   1.000
_cell.length_c   1.000
_cell.angle_alpha   90.00
_cell.angle_beta   90.00
_cell.angle_gamma   90.00
#
_symmetry.space_group_name_H-M   'P 1'
#
loop_
_entity.id
_entity.type
_entity.pdbx_description
1 polymer ?
#
loop_
_entity_poly.entity_id
_entity_poly.type
_entity_poly.pdbx_seq_one_letter_code
_entity_poly.pdbx_strand_id
1 'polypeptide(L)'
;MQKLALLSLVLLSTLFVPRASQAQVVTDGAAVALDSLMQMVAKTRYELNQMTKVEINAPRMGLRRHIVRGYNLAANPGNLPINDVKRLYVWKQRTRYLRNGQIRETFVAQINNQKVLQERRLNGSPIWLKLARGLDMTNKNPANNKYVGGTYIRDGYFIWNGVYYALPKAKL
;
A
#
# COMPACT_ATOMS: atom_id res chain seq x y z
N MET A 1 -57.54 3.28 -36.75
CA MET A 1 -56.21 2.62 -36.67
C MET A 1 -55.31 3.38 -35.69
N GLN A 2 -55.47 3.21 -34.37
CA GLN A 2 -54.76 4.00 -33.34
C GLN A 2 -54.48 3.19 -32.05
N LYS A 3 -54.20 1.88 -32.15
CA LYS A 3 -53.91 1.02 -30.98
C LYS A 3 -52.54 0.33 -31.00
N LEU A 4 -51.65 0.71 -31.92
CA LEU A 4 -50.33 0.08 -32.07
C LEU A 4 -49.15 0.94 -31.59
N ALA A 5 -49.36 2.21 -31.23
CA ALA A 5 -48.27 3.12 -30.85
C ALA A 5 -47.88 3.08 -29.36
N LEU A 6 -48.68 2.43 -28.50
CA LEU A 6 -48.44 2.42 -27.04
C LEU A 6 -47.52 1.27 -26.57
N LEU A 7 -47.28 0.26 -27.41
CA LEU A 7 -46.47 -0.92 -27.05
C LEU A 7 -44.97 -0.73 -27.31
N SER A 8 -44.57 0.28 -28.08
CA SER A 8 -43.16 0.57 -28.38
C SER A 8 -42.47 1.42 -27.32
N LEU A 9 -43.21 2.08 -26.41
CA LEU A 9 -42.60 2.93 -25.37
C LEU A 9 -42.12 2.16 -24.14
N VAL A 10 -42.68 0.98 -23.87
CA VAL A 10 -42.31 0.16 -22.68
C VAL A 10 -41.05 -0.67 -22.92
N LEU A 11 -40.71 -0.93 -24.19
CA LEU A 11 -39.52 -1.70 -24.57
C LEU A 11 -38.22 -0.87 -24.55
N LEU A 12 -38.29 0.46 -24.50
CA LEU A 12 -37.10 1.31 -24.49
C LEU A 12 -36.60 1.67 -23.08
N SER A 13 -37.42 1.49 -22.04
CA SER A 13 -37.04 1.80 -20.65
C SER A 13 -36.20 0.72 -19.96
N THR A 14 -36.04 -0.47 -20.55
CA THR A 14 -35.23 -1.55 -19.97
C THR A 14 -33.75 -1.51 -20.38
N LEU A 15 -33.35 -0.64 -21.32
CA LEU A 15 -31.97 -0.53 -21.78
C LEU A 15 -31.10 0.44 -20.93
N PHE A 16 -31.69 1.15 -19.97
CA PHE A 16 -30.99 2.04 -19.05
C PHE A 16 -31.05 1.55 -17.59
N VAL A 17 -30.97 0.24 -17.36
CA VAL A 17 -30.64 -0.25 -16.02
C VAL A 17 -29.14 0.03 -15.81
N PRO A 18 -28.76 0.95 -14.91
CA PRO A 18 -27.36 1.09 -14.54
C PRO A 18 -26.94 -0.26 -13.97
N ARG A 19 -25.99 -0.93 -14.63
CA ARG A 19 -25.28 -2.06 -14.03
C ARG A 19 -24.62 -1.54 -12.77
N ALA A 20 -25.33 -1.63 -11.64
CA ALA A 20 -24.74 -1.57 -10.33
C ALA A 20 -23.62 -2.61 -10.35
N SER A 21 -22.38 -2.12 -10.28
CA SER A 21 -21.22 -2.96 -10.00
C SER A 21 -21.56 -3.73 -8.73
N GLN A 22 -21.93 -5.00 -8.88
CA GLN A 22 -22.17 -5.86 -7.75
C GLN A 22 -20.83 -6.01 -7.06
N ALA A 23 -20.72 -5.49 -5.85
CA ALA A 23 -19.64 -5.83 -4.95
C ALA A 23 -19.67 -7.35 -4.81
N GLN A 24 -18.75 -8.02 -5.49
CA GLN A 24 -18.66 -9.47 -5.50
C GLN A 24 -18.36 -9.90 -4.07
N VAL A 25 -19.35 -10.45 -3.36
CA VAL A 25 -19.13 -11.19 -2.12
C VAL A 25 -18.57 -12.56 -2.55
N VAL A 26 -17.30 -12.58 -2.92
CA VAL A 26 -16.54 -13.83 -3.12
C VAL A 26 -15.65 -13.96 -1.89
N THR A 27 -16.14 -14.67 -0.90
CA THR A 27 -15.47 -14.84 0.40
C THR A 27 -14.08 -15.46 0.26
N ASP A 28 -13.88 -16.39 -0.68
CA ASP A 28 -12.57 -17.03 -0.90
C ASP A 28 -11.61 -16.15 -1.71
N GLY A 29 -12.13 -15.50 -2.76
CA GLY A 29 -11.34 -14.61 -3.62
C GLY A 29 -10.88 -13.34 -2.91
N ALA A 30 -11.70 -12.79 -2.01
CA ALA A 30 -11.33 -11.63 -1.20
C ALA A 30 -10.24 -11.97 -0.17
N ALA A 31 -10.32 -13.14 0.49
CA ALA A 31 -9.28 -13.59 1.41
C ALA A 31 -7.95 -13.78 0.68
N VAL A 32 -7.94 -14.48 -0.47
CA VAL A 32 -6.74 -14.67 -1.30
C VAL A 32 -6.17 -13.34 -1.80
N ALA A 33 -7.01 -12.40 -2.22
CA ALA A 33 -6.57 -11.08 -2.66
C ALA A 33 -5.96 -10.26 -1.51
N LEU A 34 -6.54 -10.33 -0.31
CA LEU A 34 -6.00 -9.70 0.88
C LEU A 34 -4.65 -10.31 1.25
N ASP A 35 -4.54 -11.64 1.27
CA ASP A 35 -3.29 -12.33 1.55
C ASP A 35 -2.22 -12.00 0.52
N SER A 36 -2.59 -11.93 -0.77
CA SER A 36 -1.69 -11.51 -1.85
C SER A 36 -1.16 -10.10 -1.64
N LEU A 37 -2.04 -9.16 -1.24
CA LEU A 37 -1.65 -7.79 -0.90
C LEU A 37 -0.68 -7.77 0.30
N MET A 38 -0.98 -8.53 1.37
CA MET A 38 -0.15 -8.57 2.56
C MET A 38 1.22 -9.21 2.29
N GLN A 39 1.26 -10.29 1.51
CA GLN A 39 2.50 -10.94 1.07
C GLN A 39 3.35 -9.98 0.23
N MET A 40 2.74 -9.25 -0.70
CA MET A 40 3.45 -8.28 -1.52
C MET A 40 4.05 -7.16 -0.66
N VAL A 41 3.29 -6.63 0.31
CA VAL A 41 3.78 -5.62 1.26
C VAL A 41 4.95 -6.17 2.09
N ALA A 42 4.84 -7.41 2.60
CA ALA A 42 5.89 -8.06 3.36
C ALA A 42 7.16 -8.25 2.52
N LYS A 43 7.01 -8.73 1.27
CA LYS A 43 8.10 -8.88 0.30
C LYS A 43 8.79 -7.54 0.04
N THR A 44 8.04 -6.48 -0.27
CA THR A 44 8.62 -5.15 -0.49
C THR A 44 9.39 -4.65 0.73
N ARG A 45 8.88 -4.83 1.96
CA ARG A 45 9.63 -4.45 3.17
C ARG A 45 10.92 -5.26 3.31
N TYR A 46 10.86 -6.56 3.06
CA TYR A 46 12.02 -7.44 3.14
C TYR A 46 13.11 -7.02 2.15
N GLU A 47 12.76 -6.87 0.87
CA GLU A 47 13.71 -6.48 -0.17
C GLU A 47 14.34 -5.11 0.10
N LEU A 48 13.54 -4.13 0.56
CA LEU A 48 14.05 -2.81 0.96
C LEU A 48 15.05 -2.89 2.11
N ASN A 49 14.80 -3.77 3.09
CA ASN A 49 15.73 -3.98 4.20
C ASN A 49 17.04 -4.64 3.73
N GLN A 50 16.99 -5.56 2.76
CA GLN A 50 18.18 -6.21 2.20
C GLN A 50 19.04 -5.24 1.38
N MET A 51 18.42 -4.31 0.66
CA MET A 51 19.14 -3.38 -0.24
C MET A 51 19.71 -2.15 0.47
N THR A 52 19.30 -1.87 1.71
CA THR A 52 19.62 -0.60 2.39
C THR A 52 20.53 -0.80 3.61
N LYS A 53 21.38 0.20 3.88
CA LYS A 53 22.05 0.31 5.17
C LYS A 53 21.12 0.94 6.20
N VAL A 54 21.10 0.39 7.40
CA VAL A 54 20.18 0.80 8.48
C VAL A 54 20.86 1.73 9.47
N GLU A 55 20.17 2.81 9.82
CA GLU A 55 20.54 3.72 10.91
C GLU A 55 19.39 3.79 11.92
N ILE A 56 19.71 3.61 13.20
CA ILE A 56 18.74 3.66 14.30
C ILE A 56 18.99 4.96 15.08
N ASN A 57 17.94 5.74 15.29
CA ASN A 57 18.01 7.00 16.03
C ASN A 57 16.87 7.11 17.05
N ALA A 58 17.22 7.46 18.29
CA ALA A 58 16.31 7.90 19.33
C ALA A 58 16.44 9.43 19.51
N PRO A 59 15.56 10.25 18.89
CA PRO A 59 15.83 11.67 18.65
C PRO A 59 15.94 12.54 19.90
N ARG A 60 15.36 12.14 21.04
CA ARG A 60 15.53 12.80 22.35
C ARG A 60 15.31 11.78 23.46
N MET A 61 16.12 11.85 24.52
CA MET A 61 15.86 11.12 25.77
C MET A 61 14.48 11.54 26.34
N GLY A 62 13.70 10.57 26.80
CA GLY A 62 12.34 10.76 27.33
C GLY A 62 11.21 10.75 26.29
N LEU A 63 11.51 10.87 24.99
CA LEU A 63 10.51 10.61 23.96
C LEU A 63 10.33 9.10 23.79
N ARG A 64 9.09 8.63 23.97
CA ARG A 64 8.66 7.24 23.71
C ARG A 64 8.58 6.95 22.20
N ARG A 65 9.65 7.23 21.46
CA ARG A 65 9.68 7.19 19.99
C ARG A 65 11.04 6.75 19.47
N HIS A 66 11.03 5.72 18.62
CA HIS A 66 12.19 5.25 17.88
C HIS A 66 12.00 5.52 16.39
N ILE A 67 13.08 5.91 15.73
CA ILE A 67 13.10 6.13 14.29
C ILE A 67 14.22 5.28 13.72
N VAL A 68 13.86 4.39 12.80
CA VAL A 68 14.80 3.61 12.01
C VAL A 68 14.72 4.10 10.58
N ARG A 69 15.86 4.29 9.92
CA ARG A 69 15.95 4.74 8.53
C ARG A 69 16.84 3.81 7.73
N GLY A 70 16.42 3.51 6.50
CA GLY A 70 17.23 2.83 5.51
C GLY A 70 17.69 3.77 4.42
N TYR A 71 18.95 3.63 4.01
CA TYR A 71 19.56 4.43 2.96
C TYR A 71 20.23 3.56 1.91
N ASN A 72 20.20 4.02 0.66
CA ASN A 72 21.07 3.55 -0.41
C ASN A 72 22.27 4.49 -0.53
N LEU A 73 23.43 3.93 -0.87
CA LEU A 73 24.57 4.74 -1.27
C LEU A 73 24.30 5.29 -2.67
N ALA A 74 24.42 6.60 -2.87
CA ALA A 74 24.37 7.15 -4.22
C ALA A 74 25.48 6.52 -5.08
N ALA A 75 25.24 6.37 -6.38
CA ALA A 75 26.32 6.03 -7.31
C ALA A 75 27.46 7.04 -7.12
N ASN A 76 28.69 6.55 -7.05
CA ASN A 76 29.87 7.34 -6.76
C ASN A 76 30.64 7.61 -8.06
N PRO A 77 30.28 8.63 -8.85
CA PRO A 77 30.95 8.91 -10.13
C PRO A 77 32.40 9.40 -9.96
N GLY A 78 32.83 9.73 -8.73
CA GLY A 78 34.14 10.30 -8.45
C GLY A 78 35.06 9.43 -7.58
N ASN A 79 34.74 8.15 -7.35
CA ASN A 79 35.52 7.26 -6.46
C ASN A 79 35.80 7.84 -5.06
N LEU A 80 34.89 8.65 -4.53
CA LEU A 80 34.98 9.17 -3.17
C LEU A 80 35.04 8.02 -2.13
N PRO A 81 35.71 8.20 -0.98
CA PRO A 81 35.65 7.25 0.12
C PRO A 81 34.20 6.93 0.50
N ILE A 82 33.91 5.68 0.90
CA ILE A 82 32.54 5.21 1.23
C ILE A 82 31.82 6.13 2.24
N ASN A 83 32.57 6.81 3.10
CA ASN A 83 32.04 7.73 4.12
C ASN A 83 31.49 9.03 3.54
N ASP A 84 31.96 9.44 2.35
CA ASP A 84 31.60 10.71 1.69
C ASP A 84 30.55 10.52 0.60
N VAL A 85 30.16 9.28 0.30
CA VAL A 85 29.11 8.97 -0.66
C VAL A 85 27.75 9.42 -0.11
N LYS A 86 27.08 10.31 -0.85
CA LYS A 86 25.76 10.84 -0.51
C LYS A 86 24.77 9.70 -0.22
N ARG A 87 24.15 9.71 0.96
CA ARG A 87 23.13 8.73 1.36
C ARG A 87 21.77 9.14 0.81
N LEU A 88 21.17 8.28 0.00
CA LEU A 88 19.82 8.43 -0.52
C LEU A 88 18.84 7.79 0.44
N TYR A 89 17.92 8.58 0.99
CA TYR A 89 16.91 8.12 1.92
C TYR A 89 15.84 7.28 1.20
N VAL A 90 15.74 6.00 1.58
CA VAL A 90 14.86 5.02 0.95
C VAL A 90 13.63 4.75 1.80
N TRP A 91 13.78 4.54 3.11
CA TRP A 91 12.62 4.27 3.97
C TRP A 91 12.83 4.70 5.41
N LYS A 92 11.71 4.89 6.12
CA LYS A 92 11.69 5.19 7.56
C LYS A 92 10.59 4.41 8.25
N GLN A 93 10.98 3.79 9.35
CA GLN A 93 10.07 3.29 10.36
C GLN A 93 10.05 4.24 11.55
N ARG A 94 8.86 4.62 12.00
CA ARG A 94 8.65 5.35 13.24
C ARG A 94 7.81 4.47 14.16
N THR A 95 8.36 4.11 15.31
CA THR A 95 7.65 3.39 16.37
C THR A 95 7.42 4.35 17.53
N ARG A 96 6.17 4.46 17.99
CA ARG A 96 5.79 5.31 19.13
C ARG A 96 5.08 4.46 20.18
N TYR A 97 5.60 4.48 21.40
CA TYR A 97 4.92 3.87 22.55
C TYR A 97 4.01 4.91 23.20
N LEU A 98 2.72 4.60 23.23
CA LEU A 98 1.70 5.47 23.80
C LEU A 98 1.63 5.30 25.32
N ARG A 99 0.91 6.20 26.00
CA ARG A 99 0.76 6.14 27.47
C ARG A 99 -0.08 4.93 27.93
N ASN A 100 -1.05 4.53 27.11
CA ASN A 100 -1.94 3.39 27.33
C ASN A 100 -1.30 2.04 26.96
N GLY A 101 0.02 1.94 26.85
CA GLY A 101 0.74 0.71 26.48
C GLY A 101 0.69 0.34 25.00
N GLN A 102 -0.11 1.02 24.17
CA GLN A 102 -0.21 0.70 22.75
C GLN A 102 1.05 1.14 21.97
N ILE A 103 1.36 0.37 20.93
CA ILE A 103 2.47 0.65 20.00
C ILE A 103 1.89 1.11 18.67
N ARG A 104 2.21 2.35 18.27
CA ARG A 104 1.86 2.86 16.94
C ARG A 104 3.10 2.87 16.06
N GLU A 105 3.02 2.19 14.94
CA GLU A 105 4.10 2.11 13.97
C GLU A 105 3.69 2.75 12.66
N THR A 106 4.63 3.42 12.01
CA THR A 106 4.45 3.99 10.68
C THR A 106 5.68 3.68 9.86
N PHE A 107 5.49 2.99 8.74
CA PHE A 107 6.54 2.68 7.79
C PHE A 107 6.26 3.44 6.49
N VAL A 108 7.25 4.15 5.96
CA VAL A 108 7.17 4.84 4.68
C VAL A 108 8.42 4.54 3.90
N ALA A 109 8.25 3.98 2.70
CA ALA A 109 9.32 3.76 1.75
C ALA A 109 9.09 4.58 0.48
N GLN A 110 10.19 4.99 -0.12
CA GLN A 110 10.25 5.76 -1.34
C GLN A 110 11.45 5.34 -2.20
N ILE A 111 11.27 5.39 -3.50
CA ILE A 111 12.30 5.15 -4.51
C ILE A 111 12.22 6.34 -5.47
N ASN A 112 13.36 6.97 -5.77
CA ASN A 112 13.42 8.15 -6.64
C ASN A 112 12.41 9.25 -6.23
N ASN A 113 12.32 9.54 -4.92
CA ASN A 113 11.37 10.48 -4.31
C ASN A 113 9.87 10.14 -4.49
N GLN A 114 9.53 8.97 -5.01
CA GLN A 114 8.15 8.48 -5.11
C GLN A 114 7.87 7.47 -4.00
N LYS A 115 6.77 7.66 -3.25
CA LYS A 115 6.38 6.74 -2.18
C LYS A 115 5.88 5.42 -2.78
N VAL A 116 6.57 4.33 -2.47
CA VAL A 116 6.24 2.98 -2.96
C VAL A 116 5.41 2.17 -1.98
N LEU A 117 5.65 2.38 -0.68
CA LEU A 117 4.92 1.70 0.38
C LEU A 117 4.69 2.67 1.53
N GLN A 118 3.47 2.70 2.02
CA GLN A 118 3.11 3.38 3.25
C GLN A 118 2.28 2.43 4.09
N GLU A 119 2.62 2.29 5.35
CA GLU A 119 1.95 1.36 6.27
C GLU A 119 1.82 2.01 7.64
N ARG A 120 0.68 1.77 8.29
CA ARG A 120 0.42 2.12 9.68
C ARG A 120 -0.01 0.86 10.40
N ARG A 121 0.62 0.59 11.54
CA ARG A 121 0.27 -0.53 12.42
C ARG A 121 -0.09 -0.03 13.81
N LEU A 122 -0.98 -0.76 14.45
CA LEU A 122 -1.30 -0.64 15.86
C LEU A 122 -1.08 -2.00 16.51
N ASN A 123 -0.18 -2.07 17.49
CA ASN A 123 0.20 -3.30 18.18
C ASN A 123 0.63 -4.42 17.22
N GLY A 124 1.41 -4.08 16.19
CA GLY A 124 1.88 -5.03 15.17
C GLY A 124 0.86 -5.33 14.06
N SER A 125 -0.43 -5.04 14.25
CA SER A 125 -1.46 -5.28 13.24
C SER A 125 -1.64 -4.09 12.30
N PRO A 126 -1.72 -4.30 10.96
CA PRO A 126 -1.95 -3.21 10.01
C PRO A 126 -3.34 -2.59 10.21
N ILE A 127 -3.38 -1.26 10.33
CA ILE A 127 -4.63 -0.49 10.34
C ILE A 127 -4.89 0.20 9.01
N TRP A 128 -3.81 0.49 8.27
CA TRP A 128 -3.86 1.11 6.97
C TRP A 128 -2.57 0.81 6.21
N LEU A 129 -2.69 0.54 4.92
CA LEU A 129 -1.53 0.47 4.03
C LEU A 129 -1.89 0.98 2.64
N LYS A 130 -0.86 1.42 1.93
CA LYS A 130 -0.91 1.81 0.54
C LYS A 130 0.38 1.35 -0.13
N LEU A 131 0.23 0.39 -1.02
CA LEU A 131 1.26 -0.06 -1.96
C LEU A 131 1.04 0.69 -3.27
N ALA A 132 1.93 1.63 -3.57
CA ALA A 132 1.93 2.29 -4.87
C ALA A 132 2.55 1.36 -5.92
N ARG A 133 2.15 1.59 -7.18
CA ARG A 133 2.51 0.83 -8.39
C ARG A 133 3.86 0.13 -8.26
N GLY A 134 3.87 -1.18 -8.55
CA GLY A 134 5.05 -2.05 -8.58
C GLY A 134 6.19 -1.41 -9.33
N LEU A 135 7.00 -0.64 -8.62
CA LEU A 135 8.35 -0.35 -9.00
C LEU A 135 9.08 -1.64 -8.66
N ASP A 136 9.21 -2.50 -9.67
CA ASP A 136 10.23 -3.53 -9.61
C ASP A 136 11.54 -2.80 -9.28
N MET A 137 12.06 -3.05 -8.08
CA MET A 137 13.17 -2.29 -7.52
C MET A 137 14.47 -2.53 -8.28
N THR A 138 14.48 -3.55 -9.14
CA THR A 138 15.58 -3.91 -10.03
C THR A 138 15.40 -3.34 -11.45
N ASN A 139 14.17 -3.00 -11.85
CA ASN A 139 13.87 -2.54 -13.19
C ASN A 139 14.02 -1.01 -13.32
N LYS A 140 15.02 -0.59 -14.09
CA LYS A 140 15.30 0.84 -14.34
C LYS A 140 14.25 1.51 -15.24
N ASN A 141 13.35 0.76 -15.87
CA ASN A 141 12.32 1.31 -16.74
C ASN A 141 10.90 1.17 -16.13
N PRO A 142 10.38 2.22 -15.44
CA PRO A 142 9.08 2.18 -14.77
C PRO A 142 7.87 2.08 -15.71
N ALA A 143 8.05 2.32 -17.02
CA ALA A 143 6.97 2.29 -18.01
C ALA A 143 6.45 0.86 -18.27
N ASN A 144 7.32 -0.15 -18.18
CA ASN A 144 6.99 -1.54 -18.50
C ASN A 144 6.48 -2.35 -17.30
N ASN A 145 6.44 -1.78 -16.10
CA ASN A 145 6.01 -2.51 -14.93
C ASN A 145 4.49 -2.72 -14.94
N LYS A 146 4.08 -4.01 -14.91
CA LYS A 146 2.70 -4.43 -14.67
C LYS A 146 2.18 -3.75 -13.40
N TYR A 147 0.97 -3.18 -13.47
CA TYR A 147 0.37 -2.54 -12.31
C TYR A 147 0.14 -3.57 -11.21
N VAL A 148 0.95 -3.50 -10.16
CA VAL A 148 0.74 -4.20 -8.89
C VAL A 148 0.62 -3.13 -7.83
N GLY A 149 -0.55 -2.99 -7.24
CA GLY A 149 -0.82 -1.90 -6.31
C GLY A 149 -2.08 -2.17 -5.51
N GLY A 150 -2.12 -1.62 -4.31
CA GLY A 150 -3.27 -1.82 -3.44
C GLY A 150 -3.32 -0.89 -2.27
N THR A 151 -4.50 -0.77 -1.69
CA THR A 151 -4.75 -0.01 -0.47
C THR A 151 -5.55 -0.89 0.45
N TYR A 152 -5.26 -0.91 1.74
CA TYR A 152 -6.08 -1.59 2.72
C TYR A 152 -6.38 -0.65 3.88
N ILE A 153 -7.64 -0.69 4.32
CA ILE A 153 -8.14 0.05 5.47
C ILE A 153 -8.85 -0.96 6.36
N ARG A 154 -8.35 -1.12 7.58
CA ARG A 154 -8.95 -2.03 8.57
C ARG A 154 -10.42 -1.68 8.80
N ASP A 155 -11.25 -2.71 8.92
CA ASP A 155 -12.71 -2.60 9.18
C ASP A 155 -13.50 -1.81 8.10
N GLY A 156 -12.89 -1.57 6.94
CA GLY A 156 -13.53 -0.88 5.81
C GLY A 156 -13.45 -1.69 4.53
N TYR A 157 -12.41 -1.45 3.75
CA TYR A 157 -12.24 -2.04 2.43
C TYR A 157 -10.78 -2.21 2.09
N PHE A 158 -10.52 -2.98 1.04
CA PHE A 158 -9.23 -2.97 0.38
C PHE A 158 -9.40 -2.93 -1.14
N ILE A 159 -8.39 -2.38 -1.80
CA ILE A 159 -8.26 -2.34 -3.25
C ILE A 159 -7.03 -3.16 -3.58
N TRP A 160 -7.16 -4.11 -4.49
CA TRP A 160 -6.05 -4.91 -4.99
C TRP A 160 -6.09 -4.95 -6.51
N ASN A 161 -5.00 -4.49 -7.15
CA ASN A 161 -4.87 -4.42 -8.60
C ASN A 161 -6.06 -3.74 -9.31
N GLY A 162 -6.62 -2.71 -8.68
CA GLY A 162 -7.76 -1.94 -9.20
C GLY A 162 -9.13 -2.53 -8.88
N VAL A 163 -9.20 -3.73 -8.28
CA VAL A 163 -10.47 -4.34 -7.84
C VAL A 163 -10.75 -3.94 -6.39
N TYR A 164 -11.99 -3.53 -6.12
CA TYR A 164 -12.45 -3.12 -4.80
C TYR A 164 -13.11 -4.30 -4.07
N TYR A 165 -12.73 -4.50 -2.81
CA TYR A 165 -13.24 -5.55 -1.94
C TYR A 165 -13.67 -4.95 -0.60
N ALA A 166 -14.87 -5.30 -0.14
CA ALA A 166 -15.33 -4.94 1.20
C ALA A 166 -14.79 -5.94 2.23
N LEU A 167 -14.32 -5.46 3.38
CA LEU A 167 -13.99 -6.34 4.49
C LEU A 167 -15.26 -6.67 5.27
N PRO A 168 -15.46 -7.93 5.71
CA PRO A 168 -16.56 -8.26 6.57
C PRO A 168 -16.41 -7.47 7.88
N LYS A 169 -17.46 -6.75 8.27
CA LYS A 169 -17.51 -6.14 9.60
C LYS A 169 -17.50 -7.28 10.59
N ALA A 170 -16.44 -7.37 11.40
CA ALA A 170 -16.48 -8.23 12.58
C ALA A 170 -17.68 -7.77 13.42
N LYS A 171 -18.69 -8.63 13.58
CA LYS A 171 -19.73 -8.39 14.59
C LYS A 171 -19.00 -8.49 15.94
N LEU A 172 -18.92 -7.35 16.62
CA LEU A 172 -18.49 -7.27 18.01
C LEU A 172 -19.50 -7.96 18.91
#